data_AF-A0A7S3U1Q6-F1
#
_entry.id   AF-A0A7S3U1Q6-F1
#
_cell.length_a   1.000
_cell.length_b   1.000
_cell.length_c   1.000
_cell.angle_alpha   90.00
_cell.angle_beta   90.00
_cell.angle_gamma   90.00
#
_symmetry.space_group_name_H-M   'P 1'
#
loop_
_entity.id
_entity.type
_entity.pdbx_description
1 polymer ?
#
loop_
_entity_poly.entity_id
_entity_poly.type
_entity_poly.pdbx_seq_one_letter_code
_entity_poly.pdbx_strand_id
1 'polypeptide(L)'
;SASDMLVLRARAMECAGLMCLAVGRNTCAHVLQELVGLAMAGLQVDAPELREYTFGFFAQMAELMGAEMGPLLPPLLPFLIRAIQQEECTELAPADQARILAKLGRDADGEDDDELEGLEG
;
A
#
# COMPACT_ATOMS: atom_id res chain seq x y z
N SER A 1 1.22 -12.91 23.74
CA SER A 1 -0.21 -12.56 23.93
C SER A 1 -1.01 -13.03 22.72
N ALA A 2 -2.34 -13.14 22.82
CA ALA A 2 -3.19 -13.46 21.67
C ALA A 2 -3.06 -12.39 20.55
N SER A 3 -2.83 -11.13 20.91
CA SER A 3 -2.55 -10.04 19.97
C SER A 3 -1.27 -10.29 19.16
N ASP A 4 -0.16 -10.65 19.82
CA ASP A 4 1.12 -10.93 19.14
C ASP A 4 1.00 -12.06 18.11
N MET A 5 0.13 -13.05 18.35
CA MET A 5 -0.14 -14.12 17.38
C MET A 5 -0.88 -13.61 16.13
N LEU A 6 -1.79 -12.66 16.28
CA LEU A 6 -2.47 -12.03 15.14
C LEU A 6 -1.50 -11.19 14.31
N VAL A 7 -0.61 -10.43 14.96
CA VAL A 7 0.44 -9.68 14.28
C VAL A 7 1.41 -10.61 13.55
N LEU A 8 1.85 -11.69 14.19
CA LEU A 8 2.72 -12.69 13.57
C LEU A 8 2.05 -13.33 12.34
N ARG A 9 0.76 -13.67 12.44
CA ARG A 9 -0.03 -14.18 11.31
C ARG A 9 -0.05 -13.17 10.16
N ALA A 10 -0.30 -11.90 10.46
CA ALA A 10 -0.35 -10.83 9.47
C ALA A 10 0.97 -10.69 8.72
N ARG A 11 2.07 -10.66 9.46
CA ARG A 11 3.43 -10.59 8.91
C ARG A 11 3.81 -11.82 8.10
N ALA A 12 3.39 -13.01 8.54
CA ALA A 12 3.62 -14.24 7.78
C ALA A 12 2.87 -14.22 6.44
N MET A 13 1.64 -13.69 6.42
CA MET A 13 0.84 -13.54 5.20
C MET A 13 1.51 -12.56 4.21
N GLU A 14 1.94 -11.39 4.70
CA GLU A 14 2.69 -10.42 3.89
C GLU A 14 3.99 -11.01 3.34
N CYS A 15 4.75 -11.73 4.17
CA CYS A 15 5.99 -12.39 3.74
C CYS A 15 5.74 -13.44 2.65
N ALA A 16 4.63 -14.21 2.74
CA ALA A 16 4.26 -15.16 1.70
C ALA A 16 4.02 -14.49 0.34
N GLY A 17 3.38 -13.32 0.33
CA GLY A 17 3.20 -12.53 -0.89
C GLY A 17 4.54 -12.07 -1.48
N LEU A 18 5.46 -11.57 -0.64
CA LEU A 18 6.78 -11.11 -1.07
C LEU A 18 7.61 -12.26 -1.64
N MET A 19 7.55 -13.43 -1.00
CA MET A 19 8.18 -14.64 -1.54
C MET A 19 7.63 -14.98 -2.92
N CYS A 20 6.31 -14.95 -3.10
CA CYS A 20 5.70 -15.21 -4.40
C CYS A 20 6.03 -14.19 -5.47
N LEU A 21 6.14 -12.91 -5.09
CA LEU A 21 6.63 -11.87 -5.98
C LEU A 21 8.08 -12.13 -6.41
N ALA A 22 8.94 -12.52 -5.47
CA ALA A 22 10.35 -12.79 -5.71
C ALA A 22 10.60 -14.03 -6.59
N VAL A 23 9.87 -15.14 -6.38
CA VAL A 23 10.04 -16.38 -7.17
C VAL A 23 9.22 -16.41 -8.46
N GLY A 24 8.31 -15.46 -8.62
CA GLY A 24 7.43 -15.32 -9.77
C GLY A 24 6.19 -16.23 -9.74
N ARG A 25 5.21 -15.85 -10.56
CA ARG A 25 3.86 -16.43 -10.59
C ARG A 25 3.84 -17.92 -10.84
N ASN A 26 4.63 -18.40 -11.80
CA ASN A 26 4.63 -19.81 -12.20
C ASN A 26 5.09 -20.72 -11.05
N THR A 27 6.09 -20.30 -10.28
CA THR A 27 6.61 -21.04 -9.14
C THR A 27 5.56 -21.11 -8.02
N CYS A 28 4.86 -20.00 -7.75
CA CYS A 28 3.84 -19.93 -6.70
C CYS A 28 2.45 -20.44 -7.09
N ALA A 29 2.18 -20.77 -8.36
CA ALA A 29 0.85 -21.08 -8.86
C ALA A 29 0.08 -22.13 -8.03
N HIS A 30 0.80 -23.12 -7.49
CA HIS A 30 0.24 -24.21 -6.69
C HIS A 30 -0.27 -23.78 -5.30
N VAL A 31 0.22 -22.68 -4.73
CA VAL A 31 -0.22 -22.17 -3.41
C VAL A 31 -1.08 -20.90 -3.49
N LEU A 32 -1.09 -20.20 -4.63
CA LEU A 32 -1.75 -18.89 -4.74
C LEU A 32 -3.22 -18.90 -4.34
N GLN A 33 -3.98 -19.91 -4.77
CA GLN A 33 -5.40 -20.02 -4.42
C GLN A 33 -5.62 -20.15 -2.91
N GLU A 34 -4.80 -20.95 -2.24
CA GLU A 34 -4.88 -21.15 -0.79
C GLU A 34 -4.50 -19.87 -0.04
N LEU A 35 -3.39 -19.23 -0.43
CA LEU A 35 -2.92 -17.98 0.18
C LEU A 35 -3.97 -16.87 0.05
N VAL A 36 -4.58 -16.73 -1.13
CA VAL A 36 -5.66 -15.75 -1.35
C VAL A 36 -6.87 -16.07 -0.45
N GLY A 37 -7.26 -17.34 -0.34
CA GLY A 37 -8.35 -17.75 0.55
C GLY A 37 -8.07 -17.42 2.02
N LEU A 38 -6.85 -17.69 2.49
CA LEU A 38 -6.40 -17.39 3.85
C LEU A 38 -6.35 -15.88 4.12
N ALA A 39 -5.89 -15.10 3.14
CA ALA A 39 -5.87 -13.64 3.22
C ALA A 39 -7.29 -13.05 3.29
N MET A 40 -8.20 -13.52 2.43
CA MET A 40 -9.61 -13.11 2.46
C MET A 40 -10.29 -13.42 3.80
N ALA A 41 -10.01 -14.60 4.37
CA ALA A 41 -10.49 -14.95 5.71
C ALA A 41 -9.85 -14.06 6.80
N GLY A 42 -8.59 -13.67 6.62
CA GLY A 42 -7.88 -12.73 7.49
C GLY A 42 -8.56 -11.37 7.56
N LEU A 43 -9.05 -10.84 6.44
CA LEU A 43 -9.77 -9.55 6.38
C LEU A 43 -11.11 -9.54 7.14
N GLN A 44 -11.68 -10.70 7.44
CA GLN A 44 -12.91 -10.82 8.23
C GLN A 44 -12.65 -10.73 9.73
N VAL A 45 -11.40 -10.87 10.17
CA VAL A 45 -11.01 -10.71 11.56
C VAL A 45 -10.92 -9.21 11.87
N ASP A 46 -11.66 -8.74 12.87
CA ASP A 46 -11.70 -7.33 13.26
C ASP A 46 -10.47 -6.94 14.09
N ALA A 47 -9.30 -7.00 13.46
CA ALA A 47 -8.01 -6.61 14.01
C ALA A 47 -7.30 -5.65 13.02
N PRO A 48 -7.05 -4.38 13.39
CA PRO A 48 -6.48 -3.38 12.49
C PRO A 48 -5.13 -3.78 11.88
N GLU A 49 -4.18 -4.25 12.69
CA GLU A 49 -2.83 -4.61 12.23
C GLU A 49 -2.88 -5.82 11.29
N LEU A 50 -3.77 -6.78 11.56
CA LEU A 50 -3.96 -7.93 10.70
C LEU A 50 -4.46 -7.50 9.31
N ARG A 51 -5.34 -6.51 9.27
CA ARG A 51 -5.93 -5.99 8.04
C ARG A 51 -4.90 -5.25 7.18
N GLU A 52 -4.11 -4.37 7.80
CA GLU A 52 -3.09 -3.56 7.13
C GLU A 52 -2.07 -4.43 6.38
N TYR A 53 -1.43 -5.39 7.06
CA TYR A 53 -0.46 -6.28 6.42
C TYR A 53 -1.11 -7.24 5.40
N THR A 54 -2.38 -7.59 5.60
CA THR A 54 -3.13 -8.39 4.61
C THR A 54 -3.40 -7.58 3.34
N PHE A 55 -3.63 -6.26 3.42
CA PHE A 55 -3.68 -5.42 2.22
C PHE A 55 -2.32 -5.34 1.52
N GLY A 56 -1.21 -5.34 2.27
CA GLY A 56 0.14 -5.49 1.72
C GLY A 56 0.28 -6.74 0.85
N PHE A 57 -0.22 -7.90 1.32
CA PHE A 57 -0.28 -9.12 0.52
C PHE A 57 -1.09 -8.93 -0.78
N PHE A 58 -2.27 -8.33 -0.73
CA PHE A 58 -3.09 -8.11 -1.92
C PHE A 58 -2.45 -7.13 -2.93
N ALA A 59 -1.69 -6.14 -2.46
CA ALA A 59 -0.91 -5.26 -3.33
C ALA A 59 0.16 -6.05 -4.11
N GLN A 60 0.86 -6.96 -3.43
CA GLN A 60 1.86 -7.84 -4.06
C GLN A 60 1.21 -8.82 -5.05
N MET A 61 0.00 -9.29 -4.76
CA MET A 61 -0.76 -10.12 -5.71
C MET A 61 -1.20 -9.32 -6.94
N ALA A 62 -1.54 -8.04 -6.77
CA ALA A 62 -1.83 -7.16 -7.91
C ALA A 62 -0.62 -7.01 -8.83
N GLU A 63 0.57 -6.83 -8.24
CA GLU A 63 1.83 -6.76 -8.99
C GLU A 63 2.17 -8.10 -9.67
N LEU A 64 1.98 -9.22 -8.97
CA LEU A 64 2.30 -10.56 -9.47
C LEU A 64 1.36 -11.06 -10.58
N MET A 65 0.07 -10.76 -10.48
CA MET A 65 -0.98 -11.32 -11.36
C MET A 65 -1.48 -10.33 -12.41
N GLY A 66 -1.27 -9.02 -12.21
CA GLY A 66 -1.77 -7.98 -13.09
C GLY A 66 -3.28 -8.12 -13.35
N ALA A 67 -3.66 -8.17 -14.64
CA ALA A 67 -5.06 -8.26 -15.05
C ALA A 67 -5.78 -9.53 -14.55
N GLU A 68 -5.05 -10.60 -14.25
CA GLU A 68 -5.64 -11.84 -13.72
C GLU A 68 -6.16 -11.69 -12.29
N MET A 69 -5.84 -10.60 -11.59
CA MET A 69 -6.44 -10.26 -10.31
C MET A 69 -7.92 -9.89 -10.42
N GLY A 70 -8.43 -9.60 -11.63
CA GLY A 70 -9.79 -9.12 -11.88
C GLY A 70 -10.90 -9.85 -11.09
N PRO A 71 -10.94 -11.20 -11.05
CA PRO A 71 -11.94 -11.95 -10.27
C PRO A 71 -11.87 -11.75 -8.76
N LEU A 72 -10.73 -11.32 -8.21
CA LEU A 72 -10.54 -11.04 -6.78
C LEU A 72 -10.98 -9.63 -6.38
N LEU A 73 -11.16 -8.71 -7.32
CA LEU A 73 -11.54 -7.33 -7.01
C LEU A 73 -12.95 -7.22 -6.41
N PRO A 74 -14.01 -7.84 -6.98
CA PRO A 74 -15.36 -7.71 -6.41
C PRO A 74 -15.47 -8.10 -4.92
N PRO A 75 -14.88 -9.23 -4.45
CA PRO A 75 -14.93 -9.56 -3.03
C PRO A 75 -13.96 -8.75 -2.15
N LEU A 76 -12.87 -8.21 -2.70
CA LEU A 76 -11.89 -7.42 -1.95
C LEU A 76 -12.32 -5.96 -1.74
N LEU A 77 -12.99 -5.37 -2.74
CA LEU A 77 -13.35 -3.94 -2.76
C LEU A 77 -14.11 -3.46 -1.51
N PRO A 78 -15.11 -4.20 -0.98
CA PRO A 78 -15.83 -3.76 0.22
C PRO A 78 -14.93 -3.57 1.45
N PHE A 79 -13.89 -4.40 1.60
CA PHE A 79 -12.93 -4.27 2.70
C PHE A 79 -12.05 -3.03 2.55
N LEU A 80 -11.61 -2.73 1.31
CA LEU A 80 -10.82 -1.53 1.01
C LEU A 80 -11.64 -0.25 1.27
N ILE A 81 -12.88 -0.20 0.78
CA ILE A 81 -13.77 0.95 1.02
C ILE A 81 -14.00 1.15 2.51
N ARG A 82 -14.28 0.06 3.25
CA ARG A 82 -14.44 0.14 4.71
C ARG A 82 -13.17 0.65 5.38
N ALA A 83 -11.99 0.20 4.96
CA ALA A 83 -10.73 0.66 5.54
C ALA A 83 -10.53 2.16 5.32
N ILE A 84 -10.74 2.67 4.10
CA ILE A 84 -10.66 4.10 3.78
C ILE A 84 -11.65 4.93 4.60
N GLN A 85 -12.85 4.40 4.85
CA GLN A 85 -13.85 5.07 5.69
C GLN A 85 -13.52 5.03 7.19
N GLN A 86 -12.73 4.04 7.63
CA GLN A 86 -12.33 3.85 9.02
C GLN A 86 -11.00 4.50 9.38
N GLU A 87 -10.14 4.80 8.40
CA GLU A 87 -8.97 5.64 8.64
C GLU A 87 -9.45 6.98 9.18
N GLU A 88 -9.37 7.12 10.50
CA GLU A 88 -9.43 8.40 11.18
C GLU A 88 -8.39 9.27 10.49
N CYS A 89 -8.84 10.25 9.72
CA CYS A 89 -8.00 11.35 9.33
C CYS A 89 -7.43 11.87 10.65
N THR A 90 -6.16 11.58 10.92
CA THR A 90 -5.47 12.22 12.01
C THR A 90 -5.46 13.67 11.60
N GLU A 91 -6.35 14.47 12.20
CA GLU A 91 -6.30 15.90 12.06
C GLU A 91 -4.92 16.30 12.57
N LEU A 92 -3.99 16.47 11.64
CA LEU A 92 -2.67 17.00 11.92
C LEU A 92 -2.91 18.32 12.63
N ALA A 93 -2.23 18.52 13.76
CA ALA A 93 -2.26 19.82 14.41
C ALA A 93 -1.96 20.90 13.36
N PRO A 94 -2.60 22.08 13.42
CA PRO A 94 -2.40 23.13 12.42
C PRO A 94 -0.92 23.46 12.17
N ALA A 95 -0.08 23.31 13.19
CA ALA A 95 1.37 23.45 13.10
C ALA A 95 2.05 22.40 12.20
N ASP A 96 1.61 21.14 12.25
CA ASP A 96 2.14 20.07 11.40
C ASP A 96 1.68 20.21 9.96
N GLN A 97 0.42 20.63 9.73
CA GLN A 97 -0.09 20.96 8.39
C GLN A 97 0.71 22.10 7.76
N ALA A 98 0.94 23.19 8.50
CA ALA A 98 1.73 24.33 8.05
C ALA A 98 3.19 23.93 7.72
N ARG A 99 3.79 23.04 8.53
CA ARG A 99 5.15 22.56 8.30
C ARG A 99 5.27 21.68 7.05
N ILE A 100 4.27 20.86 6.76
CA ILE A 100 4.23 20.01 5.55
C ILE A 100 4.05 20.90 4.31
N LEU A 101 3.12 21.85 4.35
CA LEU A 101 2.88 22.78 3.24
C LEU A 101 4.12 23.63 2.92
N ALA A 102 4.81 24.13 3.95
CA ALA A 102 6.05 24.89 3.80
C ALA A 102 7.20 24.07 3.22
N LYS A 103 7.20 22.74 3.39
CA LYS A 103 8.18 21.84 2.76
C LYS A 103 7.86 21.56 1.30
N LEU A 104 6.59 21.38 0.96
CA LEU A 104 6.15 21.12 -0.42
C LEU A 104 6.31 22.35 -1.33
N GLY A 105 6.22 23.56 -0.79
CA GLY A 105 6.43 24.81 -1.54
C GLY A 105 7.89 25.20 -1.74
N ARG A 106 8.88 24.40 -1.31
CA ARG A 106 10.30 24.78 -1.34
C ARG A 106 11.11 24.19 -2.49
N ASP A 107 10.47 23.37 -3.34
CA ASP A 107 11.11 22.71 -4.48
C ASP A 107 10.66 23.28 -5.85
N ALA A 108 9.91 24.39 -5.88
CA ALA A 108 9.34 24.97 -7.11
C ALA A 108 10.14 26.16 -7.71
N ASP A 109 11.15 26.68 -7.00
CA ASP A 109 11.92 27.84 -7.46
C ASP A 109 13.34 27.38 -7.86
N GLY A 110 13.42 26.68 -9.00
CA GLY A 110 14.66 26.60 -9.77
C GLY A 110 14.83 27.89 -10.54
N GLU A 111 15.60 28.83 -10.00
CA GLU A 111 16.08 30.02 -10.71
C GLU A 111 17.12 29.60 -11.77
N ASP A 112 16.65 29.30 -12.99
CA ASP A 112 17.45 29.36 -14.21
C ASP A 112 16.99 30.59 -15.02
N ASP A 113 17.50 31.77 -14.66
CA ASP A 113 17.38 32.98 -15.49
C ASP A 113 18.67 33.15 -16.31
N ASP A 114 18.69 32.54 -17.51
CA ASP A 114 19.61 32.88 -18.60
C ASP A 114 19.21 34.24 -19.21
N GLU A 115 19.75 35.36 -18.70
CA GLU A 115 19.67 36.66 -19.38
C GLU A 115 20.83 36.84 -20.37
N LEU A 116 20.53 36.59 -21.64
CA LEU A 116 21.32 37.01 -22.81
C LEU A 116 21.28 38.54 -22.95
N GLU A 117 22.30 39.25 -22.46
CA GLU A 117 22.49 40.66 -22.83
C GLU A 117 23.19 40.82 -24.18
N GLY A 118 22.51 41.57 -25.04
CA GLY A 118 22.83 41.79 -26.44
C GLY A 118 24.05 42.68 -26.70
N LEU A 119 24.56 42.47 -27.90
CA LEU A 119 25.42 43.34 -28.69
C LEU A 119 24.89 44.78 -28.71
N GLU A 120 25.78 45.76 -28.50
CA GLU A 120 25.98 46.95 -29.36
C GLU A 120 27.03 47.90 -28.76
N GLY A 121 28.02 48.33 -29.58
CA GLY A 121 28.94 49.44 -29.28
C GLY A 121 30.42 49.16 -29.48
#